data_AF-A0A3D5ZBG5-F1
#
_entry.id   AF-A0A3D5ZBG5-F1
#
_cell.length_a   1.000
_cell.length_b   1.000
_cell.length_c   1.000
_cell.angle_alpha   90.00
_cell.angle_beta   90.00
_cell.angle_gamma   90.00
#
_symmetry.space_group_name_H-M   'P 1'
#
loop_
_entity.id
_entity.type
_entity.pdbx_description
1 polymer ?
#
loop_
_entity_poly.entity_id
_entity_poly.type
_entity_poly.pdbx_seq_one_letter_code
_entity_poly.pdbx_strand_id
1 'polypeptide(L)'
;MKQLVYLLLISLAISHCNAQTGYFPPTNSDEWETLSIDSLNWCQDKVDAMVDFVGDNNSKAFIILKNGKIVVEEYQLSVSSLSGGIYTLQITSGTEVYSHKLILE
;
A
#
# COMPACT_ATOMS: atom_id res chain seq x y z
N MET A 1 -38.44 -23.70 31.92
CA MET A 1 -38.23 -22.24 32.11
C MET A 1 -36.76 -21.87 32.24
N LYS A 2 -36.06 -22.08 33.37
CA LYS A 2 -34.65 -21.63 33.57
C LYS A 2 -33.67 -21.92 32.40
N GLN A 3 -33.71 -23.12 31.82
CA GLN A 3 -32.86 -23.49 30.67
C GLN A 3 -33.10 -22.64 29.40
N LEU A 4 -34.34 -22.18 29.16
CA LEU A 4 -34.67 -21.30 28.04
C LEU A 4 -34.11 -19.88 28.24
N VAL A 5 -33.99 -19.43 29.50
CA VAL A 5 -33.37 -18.14 29.83
C VAL A 5 -31.87 -18.18 29.53
N TYR A 6 -31.18 -19.27 29.86
CA TYR A 6 -29.76 -19.42 29.50
C TYR A 6 -29.53 -19.48 27.99
N LEU A 7 -30.38 -20.20 27.23
CA LEU A 7 -30.32 -20.19 25.76
C LEU A 7 -30.54 -18.78 25.18
N LEU A 8 -31.51 -18.03 25.70
CA LEU A 8 -31.77 -16.66 25.28
C LEU A 8 -30.56 -15.75 25.55
N LEU A 9 -29.98 -15.81 26.75
CA LEU A 9 -28.79 -15.03 27.13
C LEU A 9 -27.57 -15.37 26.27
N ILE A 10 -27.36 -16.65 25.94
CA ILE A 10 -26.28 -17.08 25.05
C ILE A 10 -26.50 -16.55 23.62
N SER A 11 -27.73 -16.63 23.08
CA SER A 11 -28.02 -16.08 21.75
C SER A 11 -27.80 -14.56 21.67
N LEU A 12 -28.12 -13.83 22.74
CA LEU A 12 -27.91 -12.38 22.81
C LEU A 12 -26.42 -12.02 22.91
N ALA A 13 -25.62 -12.82 23.63
CA ALA A 13 -24.17 -12.64 23.75
C ALA A 13 -23.38 -12.94 22.46
N ILE A 14 -23.96 -13.66 21.49
CA ILE A 14 -23.33 -13.98 20.19
C ILE A 14 -23.57 -12.85 19.15
N SER A 15 -24.06 -11.66 19.58
CA SER A 15 -24.45 -10.55 18.71
C SER A 15 -23.27 -9.87 17.97
N HIS A 16 -22.86 -10.49 16.88
CA HIS A 16 -22.18 -9.92 15.72
C HIS A 16 -20.92 -9.06 16.01
N CYS A 17 -19.77 -9.74 16.04
CA CYS A 17 -18.52 -9.12 15.59
C CYS A 17 -18.66 -8.79 14.08
N ASN A 18 -19.17 -7.61 13.78
CA ASN A 18 -19.24 -7.11 12.41
C ASN A 18 -17.84 -6.68 11.98
N ALA A 19 -17.23 -7.40 11.04
CA ALA A 19 -16.10 -6.89 10.30
C ALA A 19 -16.51 -5.59 9.58
N GLN A 20 -15.61 -4.60 9.52
CA GLN A 20 -15.89 -3.37 8.79
C GLN A 20 -16.03 -3.68 7.29
N THR A 21 -17.03 -3.08 6.64
CA THR A 21 -17.27 -3.21 5.20
C THR A 21 -16.24 -2.39 4.40
N GLY A 22 -14.98 -2.82 4.45
CA GLY A 22 -13.88 -2.24 3.69
C GLY A 22 -13.91 -2.62 2.22
N TYR A 23 -13.20 -1.85 1.40
CA TYR A 23 -12.88 -2.24 0.04
C TYR A 23 -11.84 -3.37 0.04
N PHE A 24 -11.96 -4.28 -0.93
CA PHE A 24 -10.94 -5.25 -1.29
C PHE A 24 -10.81 -5.25 -2.82
N PRO A 25 -9.61 -5.45 -3.39
CA PRO A 25 -9.42 -5.50 -4.83
C PRO A 25 -10.24 -6.65 -5.47
N PRO A 26 -10.73 -6.46 -6.71
CA PRO A 26 -11.45 -7.50 -7.43
C PRO A 26 -10.57 -8.73 -7.69
N THR A 27 -11.11 -9.93 -7.53
CA THR A 27 -10.36 -11.19 -7.76
C THR A 27 -10.18 -11.55 -9.24
N ASN A 28 -10.54 -10.64 -10.15
CA ASN A 28 -10.59 -10.84 -11.59
C ASN A 28 -9.99 -9.68 -12.39
N SER A 29 -9.23 -8.79 -11.74
CA SER A 29 -8.51 -7.66 -12.34
C SER A 29 -7.43 -7.20 -11.35
N ASP A 30 -6.30 -6.72 -11.87
CA ASP A 30 -5.20 -6.20 -11.05
C ASP A 30 -5.42 -4.73 -10.60
N GLU A 31 -6.52 -4.09 -11.04
CA GLU A 31 -6.87 -2.69 -10.76
C GLU A 31 -7.44 -2.52 -9.33
N TRP A 32 -6.79 -1.70 -8.50
CA TRP A 32 -7.28 -1.30 -7.18
C TRP A 32 -7.98 0.07 -7.24
N GLU A 33 -9.06 0.25 -6.48
CA GLU A 33 -9.65 1.58 -6.31
C GLU A 33 -8.70 2.50 -5.52
N THR A 34 -8.47 3.69 -6.07
CA THR A 34 -7.64 4.75 -5.48
C THR A 34 -8.48 5.84 -4.78
N LEU A 35 -7.82 6.66 -3.97
CA LEU A 35 -8.35 7.86 -3.33
C LEU A 35 -7.29 8.97 -3.41
N SER A 36 -7.64 10.16 -3.92
CA SER A 36 -6.68 11.27 -3.95
C SER A 36 -6.45 11.85 -2.55
N ILE A 37 -5.24 12.34 -2.32
CA ILE A 37 -4.81 13.01 -1.08
C ILE A 37 -5.73 14.21 -0.77
N ASP A 38 -6.12 14.97 -1.81
CA ASP A 38 -7.12 16.04 -1.74
C ASP A 38 -8.48 15.57 -1.22
N SER A 39 -8.98 14.40 -1.69
CA SER A 39 -10.29 13.87 -1.28
C SER A 39 -10.35 13.46 0.19
N LEU A 40 -9.19 13.26 0.81
CA LEU A 40 -9.02 12.99 2.23
C LEU A 40 -8.70 14.25 3.05
N ASN A 41 -8.56 15.41 2.39
CA ASN A 41 -8.06 16.67 2.96
C ASN A 41 -6.72 16.46 3.71
N TRP A 42 -5.84 15.64 3.14
CA TRP A 42 -4.48 15.43 3.66
C TRP A 42 -3.53 16.51 3.12
N CYS A 43 -2.46 16.78 3.86
CA CYS A 43 -1.45 17.75 3.45
C CYS A 43 -0.41 17.06 2.56
N GLN A 44 -0.37 17.41 1.27
CA GLN A 44 0.56 16.84 0.28
C GLN A 44 2.01 16.91 0.77
N ASP A 45 2.47 18.07 1.26
CA ASP A 45 3.79 18.31 1.83
C ASP A 45 4.19 17.34 2.97
N LYS A 46 3.20 16.70 3.62
CA LYS A 46 3.42 15.69 4.67
C LYS A 46 3.36 14.26 4.18
N VAL A 47 2.77 14.02 3.02
CA VAL A 47 2.90 12.77 2.28
C VAL A 47 4.27 12.73 1.62
N ASP A 48 4.63 13.76 0.85
CA ASP A 48 5.89 13.83 0.11
C ASP A 48 7.11 13.64 1.03
N ALA A 49 7.20 14.43 2.11
CA ALA A 49 8.29 14.33 3.08
C ALA A 49 8.33 13.00 3.86
N MET A 50 7.26 12.20 3.81
CA MET A 50 7.21 10.85 4.37
C MET A 50 7.62 9.80 3.33
N VAL A 51 7.31 10.00 2.04
CA VAL A 51 7.84 9.21 0.92
C VAL A 51 9.37 9.35 0.85
N ASP A 52 9.89 10.58 0.92
CA ASP A 52 11.33 10.86 0.99
C ASP A 52 12.00 10.10 2.14
N PHE A 53 11.47 10.24 3.35
CA PHE A 53 11.97 9.54 4.55
C PHE A 53 11.98 8.02 4.38
N VAL A 54 10.92 7.45 3.80
CA VAL A 54 10.82 6.01 3.53
C VAL A 54 11.92 5.57 2.56
N GLY A 55 12.20 6.36 1.52
CA GLY A 55 13.27 6.12 0.55
C GLY A 55 14.67 6.23 1.14
N ASP A 56 14.96 7.26 1.94
CA ASP A 56 16.24 7.45 2.64
C ASP A 56 16.58 6.28 3.58
N ASN A 57 15.56 5.57 4.08
CA ASN A 57 15.70 4.36 4.89
C ASN A 57 15.80 3.06 4.05
N ASN A 58 16.13 3.17 2.76
CA ASN A 58 16.28 2.06 1.79
C ASN A 58 15.04 1.17 1.61
N SER A 59 13.83 1.71 1.83
CA SER A 59 12.58 0.96 1.67
C SER A 59 12.28 0.70 0.19
N LYS A 60 12.11 -0.57 -0.19
CA LYS A 60 11.90 -0.97 -1.59
C LYS A 60 10.47 -0.80 -2.13
N ALA A 61 9.50 -0.71 -1.26
CA ALA A 61 8.11 -0.45 -1.61
C ALA A 61 7.39 0.07 -0.38
N PHE A 62 6.39 0.89 -0.59
CA PHE A 62 5.58 1.50 0.45
C PHE A 62 4.20 1.82 -0.10
N ILE A 63 3.17 1.58 0.70
CA ILE A 63 1.78 1.77 0.28
C ILE A 63 0.94 2.23 1.46
N ILE A 64 0.09 3.24 1.24
CA ILE A 64 -0.91 3.70 2.20
C ILE A 64 -2.28 3.27 1.70
N LEU A 65 -2.96 2.48 2.52
CA LEU A 65 -4.35 2.09 2.29
C LEU A 65 -5.29 2.84 3.23
N LYS A 66 -6.35 3.45 2.68
CA LYS A 66 -7.46 4.03 3.44
C LYS A 66 -8.75 3.27 3.15
N ASN A 67 -9.28 2.61 4.19
CA ASN A 67 -10.48 1.76 4.10
C ASN A 67 -10.35 0.63 3.04
N GLY A 68 -9.12 0.19 2.76
CA GLY A 68 -8.76 -0.81 1.73
C GLY A 68 -8.28 -0.23 0.40
N LYS A 69 -8.57 1.05 0.10
CA LYS A 69 -8.22 1.72 -1.15
C LYS A 69 -6.83 2.35 -1.12
N ILE A 70 -6.14 2.39 -2.25
CA ILE A 70 -4.80 2.99 -2.37
C ILE A 70 -4.89 4.52 -2.27
N VAL A 71 -4.07 5.14 -1.43
CA VAL A 71 -3.90 6.60 -1.34
C VAL A 71 -2.54 7.04 -1.89
N VAL A 72 -1.52 6.23 -1.60
CA VAL A 72 -0.12 6.42 -1.99
C VAL A 72 0.42 5.03 -2.28
N GLU A 73 1.14 4.87 -3.37
CA GLU A 73 1.87 3.65 -3.72
C GLU A 73 3.22 4.09 -4.29
N GLU A 74 4.31 3.57 -3.72
CA GLU A 74 5.67 4.05 -3.89
C GLU A 74 6.67 2.88 -3.92
N TYR A 75 7.75 2.98 -4.71
CA TYR A 75 8.70 1.87 -4.97
C TYR A 75 10.17 2.33 -5.01
N GLN A 76 11.13 1.41 -4.77
CA GLN A 76 12.62 1.45 -5.04
C GLN A 76 13.18 0.01 -5.19
N LEU A 77 14.10 -0.43 -6.05
CA LEU A 77 14.86 0.06 -7.20
C LEU A 77 15.84 1.23 -6.97
N SER A 78 17.07 1.01 -7.45
CA SER A 78 18.28 1.77 -7.18
C SER A 78 19.37 1.37 -8.20
N VAL A 79 20.42 2.19 -8.34
CA VAL A 79 21.48 1.96 -9.34
C VAL A 79 22.61 1.10 -8.77
N SER A 80 23.02 0.07 -9.51
CA SER A 80 24.17 -0.78 -9.16
C SER A 80 25.23 -0.79 -10.27
N SER A 81 26.50 -0.77 -9.87
CA SER A 81 27.66 -0.94 -10.74
C SER A 81 28.01 -2.43 -10.87
N LEU A 82 28.41 -2.85 -12.06
CA LEU A 82 28.91 -4.21 -12.32
C LEU A 82 30.37 -4.13 -12.79
N SER A 83 31.07 -5.26 -12.68
CA SER A 83 32.43 -5.40 -13.22
C SER A 83 32.42 -5.25 -14.75
N GLY A 84 33.43 -4.57 -15.30
CA GLY A 84 33.60 -4.41 -16.76
C GLY A 84 32.72 -3.32 -17.39
N GLY A 85 32.62 -2.14 -16.77
CA GLY A 85 32.04 -0.95 -17.41
C GLY A 85 30.51 -0.90 -17.53
N ILE A 86 29.81 -1.94 -17.11
CA ILE A 86 28.34 -2.04 -17.22
C ILE A 86 27.66 -1.47 -15.97
N TYR A 87 26.65 -0.62 -16.20
CA TYR A 87 25.81 -0.04 -15.16
C TYR A 87 24.33 -0.25 -15.50
N THR A 88 23.55 -0.68 -14.52
CA THR A 88 22.08 -0.81 -14.66
C THR A 88 21.39 0.25 -13.83
N LEU A 89 20.76 1.22 -14.51
CA LEU A 89 19.79 2.08 -13.86
C LEU A 89 18.44 1.36 -13.79
N GLN A 90 17.91 1.35 -12.58
CA GLN A 90 16.56 0.92 -12.23
C GLN A 90 15.96 2.11 -11.48
N ILE A 91 15.04 2.82 -12.13
CA ILE A 91 14.43 4.08 -11.72
C ILE A 91 13.13 3.76 -11.00
N THR A 92 12.61 4.67 -10.16
CA THR A 92 11.45 4.33 -9.34
C THR A 92 10.60 5.53 -8.91
N SER A 93 9.56 5.25 -8.13
CA SER A 93 8.19 5.49 -8.58
C SER A 93 7.23 5.73 -7.44
N GLY A 94 6.61 6.92 -7.42
CA GLY A 94 5.19 7.01 -7.14
C GLY A 94 4.44 6.37 -8.31
N THR A 95 4.26 7.11 -9.41
CA THR A 95 3.52 6.59 -10.58
C THR A 95 4.33 5.78 -11.60
N GLU A 96 5.64 5.98 -11.82
CA GLU A 96 6.37 5.25 -12.88
C GLU A 96 7.79 4.71 -12.55
N VAL A 97 8.00 3.41 -12.81
CA VAL A 97 9.26 2.65 -12.65
C VAL A 97 9.93 2.47 -14.02
N TYR A 98 11.14 3.02 -14.21
CA TYR A 98 11.86 2.95 -15.49
C TYR A 98 13.17 2.15 -15.41
N SER A 99 13.79 1.84 -16.56
CA SER A 99 15.01 1.02 -16.61
C SER A 99 15.88 1.35 -17.83
N HIS A 100 17.19 1.49 -17.64
CA HIS A 100 18.13 1.70 -18.73
C HIS A 100 19.49 1.02 -18.45
N LYS A 101 20.11 0.49 -19.51
CA LYS A 101 21.31 -0.35 -19.42
C LYS A 101 22.47 0.36 -20.14
N LEU A 102 23.40 0.91 -19.36
CA LEU A 102 24.60 1.55 -19.87
C LEU A 102 25.73 0.51 -19.99
N ILE A 103 26.35 0.48 -21.17
CA ILE A 103 27.62 -0.19 -21.42
C ILE A 103 28.61 0.92 -21.75
N LEU A 104 29.66 1.04 -20.94
CA LEU A 104 30.87 1.78 -21.31
C LEU A 104 31.89 0.74 -21.78
N GLU A 105 32.57 1.03 -22.90
CA GLU A 105 33.58 0.15 -23.54
C GLU A 105 34.87 0.02 -22.72
#